data_AF-A0A2V8CCP3-F1
#
_entry.id   AF-A0A2V8CCP3-F1
#
_cell.length_a   1.000
_cell.length_b   1.000
_cell.length_c   1.000
_cell.angle_alpha   90.00
_cell.angle_beta   90.00
_cell.angle_gamma   90.00
#
_symmetry.space_group_name_H-M   'P 1'
#
loop_
_entity.id
_entity.type
_entity.pdbx_description
1 polymer ?
#
loop_
_entity_poly.entity_id
_entity_poly.type
_entity_poly.pdbx_seq_one_letter_code
_entity_poly.pdbx_strand_id
1 'polypeptide(L)'
;MKPSSSHASSNSLLPTIIGFAAVVDNMSAFMDNSSRPIVIVCAGGAYIALWIFLAGGIIDRYARDRALHAHGFFAACGVFFFRFLRLAVVQWLVYAFLFGAMHGWFFDRLYARMTRDVTSERTAFFARVALYLVFGVLVAGCNLVFDYTKVRAVVEDRRSMLGAVNAALQFIQRNCAAAVALYALDFAAFLAVIAAYAMVAPSAGGAGAMVWAAFTIGQLYVLARLWVKLVFWSSETALFQHRLAHAGYVARPQPTWPDSPEAESIS
;
A
#
# COMPACT_ATOMS: atom_id res chain seq x y z
N MET A 1 -35.79 0.58 -53.80
CA MET A 1 -36.42 0.69 -52.47
C MET A 1 -35.56 -0.09 -51.49
N LYS A 2 -34.73 0.60 -50.70
CA LYS A 2 -33.79 0.00 -49.74
C LYS A 2 -33.64 1.00 -48.59
N PRO A 3 -33.97 0.66 -47.34
CA PRO A 3 -33.48 1.39 -46.19
C PRO A 3 -32.31 0.63 -45.58
N SER A 4 -31.15 1.28 -45.62
CA SER A 4 -29.97 0.96 -44.83
C SER A 4 -30.05 1.81 -43.56
N SER A 5 -30.48 1.23 -42.44
CA SER A 5 -30.42 1.88 -41.13
C SER A 5 -29.14 1.47 -40.40
N SER A 6 -28.28 2.47 -40.26
CA SER A 6 -27.22 2.59 -39.28
C SER A 6 -27.59 2.06 -37.88
N HIS A 7 -26.82 1.12 -37.36
CA HIS A 7 -26.61 1.00 -35.92
C HIS A 7 -25.13 1.23 -35.62
N ALA A 8 -24.75 2.50 -35.66
CA ALA A 8 -23.77 3.00 -34.72
C ALA A 8 -24.41 2.91 -33.33
N SER A 9 -23.93 1.98 -32.50
CA SER A 9 -24.15 1.99 -31.05
C SER A 9 -22.75 1.98 -30.43
N SER A 10 -22.13 3.13 -30.17
CA SER A 10 -22.40 3.99 -29.01
C SER A 10 -22.49 3.22 -27.68
N ASN A 11 -21.69 2.17 -27.49
CA ASN A 11 -21.26 1.74 -26.16
C ASN A 11 -19.87 2.34 -25.88
N SER A 12 -19.84 3.66 -25.82
CA SER A 12 -18.77 4.44 -25.23
C SER A 12 -18.62 4.01 -23.76
N LEU A 13 -17.55 3.27 -23.47
CA LEU A 13 -16.55 3.62 -22.44
C LEU A 13 -17.07 4.51 -21.29
N LEU A 14 -18.07 4.07 -20.54
CA LEU A 14 -18.36 4.66 -19.25
C LEU A 14 -17.60 3.82 -18.22
N PRO A 15 -16.51 4.33 -17.61
CA PRO A 15 -15.95 3.67 -16.46
C PRO A 15 -17.05 3.55 -15.41
N THR A 16 -17.39 2.32 -15.04
CA THR A 16 -18.27 2.06 -13.90
C THR A 16 -17.53 2.60 -12.67
N ILE A 17 -17.96 3.76 -12.17
CA ILE A 17 -17.29 4.47 -11.05
C ILE A 17 -17.88 4.06 -9.69
N ILE A 18 -19.05 3.43 -9.66
CA ILE A 18 -19.83 3.21 -8.43
C ILE A 18 -20.32 1.75 -8.32
N GLY A 19 -20.17 1.16 -7.12
CA GLY A 19 -20.69 -0.17 -6.76
C GLY A 19 -19.63 -1.28 -6.70
N PHE A 20 -19.99 -2.46 -6.18
CA PHE A 20 -19.09 -3.62 -6.13
C PHE A 20 -18.74 -4.14 -7.55
N ALA A 21 -19.67 -4.04 -8.49
CA ALA A 21 -19.44 -4.35 -9.91
C ALA A 21 -18.33 -3.48 -10.52
N ALA A 22 -18.23 -2.20 -10.16
CA ALA A 22 -17.11 -1.35 -10.58
C ALA A 22 -15.76 -1.89 -10.09
N VAL A 23 -15.69 -2.42 -8.87
CA VAL A 23 -14.46 -2.99 -8.32
C VAL A 23 -14.08 -4.25 -9.08
N VAL A 24 -15.05 -5.12 -9.38
CA VAL A 24 -14.84 -6.35 -10.16
C VAL A 24 -14.47 -6.05 -11.61
N ASP A 25 -15.14 -5.10 -12.26
CA ASP A 25 -14.86 -4.69 -13.64
C ASP A 25 -13.48 -4.06 -13.77
N ASN A 26 -13.09 -3.20 -12.83
CA ASN A 26 -11.74 -2.64 -12.80
C ASN A 26 -10.67 -3.71 -12.53
N MET A 27 -11.00 -4.73 -11.72
CA MET A 27 -10.10 -5.87 -11.47
C MET A 27 -10.00 -6.80 -12.69
N SER A 28 -11.10 -7.02 -13.42
CA SER A 28 -11.12 -7.75 -14.70
C SER A 28 -10.34 -7.02 -15.77
N ALA A 29 -10.57 -5.72 -15.95
CA ALA A 29 -9.82 -4.87 -16.87
C ALA A 29 -8.32 -4.77 -16.51
N PHE A 30 -7.97 -4.88 -15.22
CA PHE A 30 -6.59 -5.00 -14.77
C PHE A 30 -5.96 -6.34 -15.18
N MET A 31 -6.73 -7.43 -15.13
CA MET A 31 -6.31 -8.79 -15.51
C MET A 31 -6.25 -9.00 -17.03
N ASP A 32 -7.13 -8.35 -17.81
CA ASP A 32 -7.32 -8.59 -19.25
C ASP A 32 -6.31 -7.84 -20.16
N ASN A 33 -5.35 -7.10 -19.61
CA ASN A 33 -4.22 -6.46 -20.32
C ASN A 33 -4.58 -5.67 -21.60
N SER A 34 -5.79 -5.12 -21.69
CA SER A 34 -6.17 -4.19 -22.75
C SER A 34 -5.31 -2.92 -22.69
N SER A 35 -4.74 -2.52 -23.83
CA SER A 35 -3.82 -1.37 -23.95
C SER A 35 -4.38 -0.14 -23.21
N ARG A 36 -3.77 0.21 -22.07
CA ARG A 36 -4.30 1.25 -21.20
C ARG A 36 -4.10 2.62 -21.87
N PRO A 37 -5.13 3.48 -21.91
CA PRO A 37 -4.96 4.87 -22.29
C PRO A 37 -3.82 5.49 -21.47
N ILE A 38 -2.90 6.20 -22.12
CA ILE A 38 -1.74 6.85 -21.47
C ILE A 38 -2.16 7.70 -20.25
N VAL A 39 -3.36 8.27 -20.30
CA VAL A 39 -3.99 9.03 -19.22
C VAL A 39 -4.10 8.22 -17.91
N ILE A 40 -4.49 6.95 -17.97
CA ILE A 40 -4.64 6.09 -16.78
C ILE A 40 -3.26 5.80 -16.18
N VAL A 41 -2.27 5.56 -17.03
CA VAL A 41 -0.88 5.30 -16.59
C VAL A 41 -0.30 6.56 -15.94
N CYS A 42 -0.48 7.73 -16.55
CA CYS A 42 -0.05 9.01 -15.99
C CYS A 42 -0.76 9.31 -14.65
N ALA A 43 -2.08 9.13 -14.58
CA ALA A 43 -2.85 9.35 -13.36
C ALA A 43 -2.42 8.39 -12.23
N GLY A 44 -2.22 7.10 -12.55
CA GLY A 44 -1.70 6.11 -11.60
C GLY A 44 -0.27 6.43 -11.13
N GLY A 45 0.59 6.87 -12.05
CA GLY A 45 1.95 7.31 -11.73
C GLY A 45 1.96 8.54 -10.81
N ALA A 46 1.13 9.54 -11.12
CA ALA A 46 0.98 10.74 -10.29
C ALA A 46 0.44 10.38 -8.90
N TYR A 47 -0.54 9.48 -8.81
CA TYR A 47 -1.08 8.97 -7.55
C TYR A 47 0.00 8.27 -6.71
N ILE A 48 0.80 7.40 -7.32
CA ILE A 48 1.91 6.72 -6.63
C ILE A 48 2.95 7.73 -6.16
N ALA A 49 3.35 8.69 -7.02
CA ALA A 49 4.33 9.72 -6.67
C ALA A 49 3.82 10.62 -5.52
N LEU A 50 2.55 11.02 -5.55
CA LEU A 50 1.92 11.76 -4.47
C LEU A 50 1.95 10.98 -3.16
N TRP A 51 1.66 9.68 -3.19
CA TRP A 51 1.72 8.84 -2.00
C TRP A 51 3.13 8.62 -1.47
N ILE A 52 4.12 8.47 -2.34
CA ILE A 52 5.54 8.42 -1.98
C ILE A 52 5.96 9.71 -1.28
N PHE A 53 5.53 10.87 -1.81
CA PHE A 53 5.79 12.18 -1.22
C PHE A 53 5.14 12.33 0.15
N LEU A 54 3.85 12.06 0.26
CA LEU A 54 3.08 12.18 1.51
C LEU A 54 3.57 11.23 2.61
N ALA A 55 4.00 10.01 2.23
CA ALA A 55 4.48 9.02 3.20
C ALA A 55 5.64 9.57 4.06
N GLY A 56 6.53 10.39 3.48
CA GLY A 56 7.68 10.96 4.20
C GLY A 56 7.24 11.85 5.36
N GLY A 57 6.38 12.82 5.11
CA GLY A 57 5.88 13.74 6.16
C GLY A 57 4.92 13.07 7.15
N ILE A 58 4.12 12.10 6.71
CA ILE A 58 3.19 11.37 7.60
C ILE A 58 3.97 10.53 8.61
N ILE A 59 4.97 9.77 8.16
CA ILE A 59 5.80 8.96 9.06
C ILE A 59 6.66 9.87 9.95
N ASP A 60 7.20 10.97 9.44
CA ASP A 60 7.97 11.93 10.25
C ASP A 60 7.10 12.56 11.36
N ARG A 61 5.83 12.86 11.06
CA ARG A 61 4.86 13.31 12.06
C ARG A 61 4.67 12.27 13.16
N TYR A 62 4.41 11.00 12.80
CA TYR A 62 4.23 9.93 13.77
C TYR A 62 5.49 9.66 14.58
N ALA A 63 6.67 9.78 13.96
CA ALA A 63 7.94 9.58 14.64
C ALA A 63 8.24 10.67 15.68
N ARG A 64 7.80 11.91 15.46
CA ARG A 64 8.09 13.05 16.34
C ARG A 64 7.00 13.32 17.38
N ASP A 65 5.83 12.70 17.26
CA ASP A 65 4.64 12.89 18.10
C ASP A 65 4.31 14.38 18.38
N ARG A 66 4.49 15.24 17.36
CA ARG A 66 4.26 16.68 17.45
C ARG A 66 3.51 17.23 16.25
N ALA A 67 2.76 18.31 16.48
CA ALA A 67 2.10 19.04 15.41
C ALA A 67 3.14 19.73 14.52
N LEU A 68 3.41 19.15 13.34
CA LEU A 68 4.15 19.83 12.27
C LEU A 68 3.29 20.96 11.71
N HIS A 69 3.86 22.17 11.65
CA HIS A 69 3.29 23.26 10.85
C HIS A 69 3.37 22.86 9.37
N ALA A 70 2.51 23.41 8.52
CA ALA A 70 2.43 23.04 7.10
C ALA A 70 3.82 23.05 6.42
N HIS A 71 4.63 24.08 6.68
CA HIS A 71 5.98 24.19 6.13
C HIS A 71 6.90 23.03 6.57
N GLY A 72 6.87 22.65 7.85
CA GLY A 72 7.66 21.53 8.38
C GLY A 72 7.25 20.18 7.78
N PHE A 73 5.94 19.98 7.56
CA PHE A 73 5.42 18.76 6.92
C PHE A 73 5.90 18.64 5.48
N PHE A 74 5.78 19.69 4.66
CA PHE A 74 6.24 19.67 3.27
C PHE A 74 7.76 19.55 3.15
N ALA A 75 8.51 20.17 4.07
CA ALA A 75 9.96 19.99 4.16
C ALA A 75 10.33 18.51 4.43
N ALA A 76 9.67 17.86 5.38
CA ALA A 76 9.86 16.43 5.65
C ALA A 76 9.52 15.55 4.44
N CYS A 77 8.39 15.82 3.76
CA CYS A 77 8.02 15.13 2.52
C CYS A 77 9.13 15.25 1.46
N GLY A 78 9.67 16.45 1.24
CA GLY A 78 10.73 16.70 0.26
C GLY A 78 12.04 15.98 0.56
N VAL A 79 12.47 15.97 1.83
CA VAL A 79 13.72 15.33 2.28
C VAL A 79 13.70 13.82 2.03
N PHE A 80 12.56 13.16 2.24
CA PHE A 80 12.43 11.71 2.07
C PHE A 80 11.98 11.30 0.67
N PHE A 81 11.47 12.20 -0.16
CA PHE A 81 10.89 11.88 -1.48
C PHE A 81 11.80 11.02 -2.35
N PHE A 82 13.03 11.47 -2.63
CA PHE A 82 13.96 10.72 -3.49
C PHE A 82 14.43 9.40 -2.86
N ARG A 83 14.47 9.33 -1.53
CA ARG A 83 14.82 8.10 -0.80
C ARG A 83 13.71 7.07 -0.99
N PHE A 84 12.46 7.48 -0.81
CA PHE A 84 11.30 6.61 -1.04
C PHE A 84 11.07 6.29 -2.52
N LEU A 85 11.45 7.18 -3.43
CA LEU A 85 11.45 6.88 -4.87
C LEU A 85 12.43 5.75 -5.21
N ARG A 86 13.67 5.80 -4.67
CA ARG A 86 14.63 4.70 -4.81
C ARG A 86 14.12 3.40 -4.18
N LEU A 87 13.49 3.50 -3.01
CA LEU A 87 12.86 2.35 -2.36
C LEU A 87 11.72 1.77 -3.20
N ALA A 88 10.90 2.61 -3.84
CA ALA A 88 9.82 2.19 -4.72
C ALA A 88 10.34 1.44 -5.95
N VAL A 89 11.50 1.85 -6.51
CA VAL A 89 12.16 1.09 -7.59
C VAL A 89 12.60 -0.29 -7.10
N VAL A 90 13.20 -0.38 -5.91
CA VAL A 90 13.58 -1.68 -5.31
C VAL A 90 12.33 -2.54 -5.08
N GLN A 91 11.25 -1.96 -4.53
CA GLN A 91 9.98 -2.64 -4.31
C GLN A 91 9.36 -3.13 -5.62
N TRP A 92 9.40 -2.31 -6.68
CA TRP A 92 8.91 -2.67 -8.00
C TRP A 92 9.69 -3.86 -8.58
N LEU A 93 11.02 -3.87 -8.49
CA LEU A 93 11.84 -4.99 -8.96
C LEU A 93 11.53 -6.29 -8.19
N VAL A 94 11.38 -6.21 -6.88
CA VAL A 94 11.01 -7.37 -6.05
C VAL A 94 9.63 -7.90 -6.43
N TYR A 95 8.64 -7.02 -6.62
CA TYR A 95 7.30 -7.44 -7.02
C TYR A 95 7.26 -7.96 -8.46
N ALA A 96 8.03 -7.39 -9.39
CA ALA A 96 8.16 -7.90 -10.75
C ALA A 96 8.74 -9.33 -10.76
N PHE A 97 9.77 -9.59 -9.94
CA PHE A 97 10.31 -10.94 -9.76
C PHE A 97 9.28 -11.90 -9.13
N LEU A 98 8.56 -11.43 -8.10
CA LEU A 98 7.58 -12.23 -7.37
C LEU A 98 6.38 -12.63 -8.24
N PHE A 99 5.79 -11.67 -8.94
CA PHE A 99 4.62 -11.91 -9.80
C PHE A 99 4.98 -12.47 -11.19
N GLY A 100 6.21 -12.29 -11.66
CA GLY A 100 6.68 -12.88 -12.91
C GLY A 100 7.25 -14.28 -12.71
N ALA A 101 8.50 -14.34 -12.23
CA ALA A 101 9.26 -15.59 -12.15
C ALA A 101 8.74 -16.54 -11.07
N MET A 102 8.48 -16.03 -9.85
CA MET A 102 8.01 -16.88 -8.75
C MET A 102 6.59 -17.37 -8.97
N HIS A 103 5.66 -16.52 -9.41
CA HIS A 103 4.30 -16.95 -9.73
C HIS A 103 4.29 -18.03 -10.82
N GLY A 104 5.00 -17.84 -11.94
CA GLY A 104 5.09 -18.86 -12.98
C GLY A 104 5.73 -20.17 -12.47
N TRP A 105 6.75 -20.08 -11.63
CA TRP A 105 7.33 -21.28 -11.01
C TRP A 105 6.35 -22.01 -10.07
N PHE A 106 5.62 -21.28 -9.22
CA PHE A 106 4.61 -21.83 -8.31
C PHE A 106 3.47 -22.49 -9.10
N PHE A 107 2.83 -21.76 -10.01
CA PHE A 107 1.57 -22.19 -10.64
C PHE A 107 1.74 -22.98 -11.93
N ASP A 108 2.82 -22.79 -12.69
CA ASP A 108 3.01 -23.53 -13.94
C ASP A 108 3.85 -24.79 -13.75
N ARG A 109 4.85 -24.75 -12.84
CA ARG A 109 5.74 -25.89 -12.61
C ARG A 109 5.37 -26.70 -11.37
N LEU A 110 5.28 -26.04 -10.22
CA LEU A 110 5.08 -26.74 -8.95
C LEU A 110 3.66 -27.31 -8.84
N TYR A 111 2.64 -26.52 -9.16
CA TYR A 111 1.25 -26.99 -9.22
C TYR A 111 1.07 -28.14 -10.20
N ALA A 112 1.53 -27.98 -11.45
CA ALA A 112 1.43 -29.03 -12.47
C ALA A 112 2.15 -30.33 -12.09
N ARG A 113 3.26 -30.24 -11.33
CA ARG A 113 3.94 -31.41 -10.77
C ARG A 113 3.12 -32.06 -9.66
N MET A 114 2.50 -31.26 -8.77
CA MET A 114 1.67 -31.77 -7.67
C MET A 114 0.36 -32.41 -8.14
N THR A 115 -0.23 -31.90 -9.22
CA THR A 115 -1.54 -32.37 -9.72
C THR A 115 -1.45 -33.38 -10.85
N ARG A 116 -0.24 -33.76 -11.30
CA ARG A 116 -0.04 -34.69 -12.42
C ARG A 116 -0.73 -36.03 -12.21
N ASP A 117 -0.68 -36.55 -10.99
CA ASP A 117 -1.18 -37.89 -10.63
C ASP A 117 -2.47 -37.83 -9.79
N VAL A 118 -3.08 -36.64 -9.67
CA VAL A 118 -4.26 -36.42 -8.83
C VAL A 118 -5.52 -36.53 -9.70
N THR A 119 -6.29 -37.61 -9.49
CA THR A 119 -7.57 -37.83 -10.18
C THR A 119 -8.76 -37.09 -9.53
N SER A 120 -8.59 -36.58 -8.31
CA SER A 120 -9.65 -35.90 -7.56
C SER A 120 -9.60 -34.38 -7.73
N GLU A 121 -10.65 -33.80 -8.31
CA GLU A 121 -10.79 -32.34 -8.48
C GLU A 121 -10.67 -31.57 -7.16
N ARG A 122 -11.21 -32.12 -6.07
CA ARG A 122 -11.14 -31.54 -4.72
C ARG A 122 -9.70 -31.37 -4.22
N THR A 123 -8.84 -32.35 -4.48
CA THR A 123 -7.43 -32.32 -4.05
C THR A 123 -6.64 -31.29 -4.86
N ALA A 124 -6.90 -31.20 -6.17
CA ALA A 124 -6.30 -30.16 -7.02
C ALA A 124 -6.72 -28.75 -6.57
N PHE A 125 -8.00 -28.56 -6.21
CA PHE A 125 -8.49 -27.31 -5.65
C PHE A 125 -7.77 -26.93 -4.35
N PHE A 126 -7.67 -27.84 -3.38
CA PHE A 126 -6.96 -27.55 -2.12
C PHE A 126 -5.46 -27.28 -2.34
N ALA A 127 -4.80 -28.01 -3.25
CA ALA A 127 -3.41 -27.73 -3.60
C ALA A 127 -3.26 -26.31 -4.16
N ARG A 128 -4.19 -25.87 -5.02
CA ARG A 128 -4.18 -24.51 -5.57
C ARG A 128 -4.39 -23.45 -4.48
N VAL A 129 -5.34 -23.67 -3.57
CA VAL A 129 -5.59 -22.75 -2.43
C VAL A 129 -4.37 -22.68 -1.53
N ALA A 130 -3.75 -23.80 -1.19
CA ALA A 130 -2.54 -23.84 -0.37
C ALA A 130 -1.40 -23.07 -1.04
N LEU A 131 -1.24 -23.23 -2.36
CA LEU A 131 -0.23 -22.54 -3.14
C LEU A 131 -0.43 -21.02 -3.18
N TYR A 132 -1.68 -20.56 -3.36
CA TYR A 132 -2.03 -19.14 -3.23
C TYR A 132 -1.81 -18.60 -1.82
N LEU A 133 -2.07 -19.40 -0.78
CA LEU A 133 -1.82 -19.01 0.60
C LEU A 133 -0.33 -18.82 0.85
N VAL A 134 0.52 -19.75 0.41
CA VAL A 134 1.98 -19.63 0.51
C VAL A 134 2.50 -18.41 -0.25
N PHE A 135 2.03 -18.22 -1.49
CA PHE A 135 2.41 -17.05 -2.30
C PHE A 135 1.95 -15.74 -1.64
N GLY A 136 0.73 -15.70 -1.11
CA GLY A 136 0.19 -14.56 -0.38
C GLY A 136 1.01 -14.21 0.86
N VAL A 137 1.45 -15.21 1.64
CA VAL A 137 2.36 -15.01 2.78
C VAL A 137 3.70 -14.43 2.33
N LEU A 138 4.23 -14.87 1.18
CA LEU A 138 5.48 -14.33 0.64
C LEU A 138 5.32 -12.85 0.23
N VAL A 139 4.23 -12.51 -0.45
CA VAL A 139 3.89 -11.12 -0.79
C VAL A 139 3.73 -10.26 0.47
N ALA A 140 3.00 -10.76 1.47
CA ALA A 140 2.79 -10.07 2.74
C ALA A 140 4.11 -9.84 3.49
N GLY A 141 5.00 -10.84 3.51
CA GLY A 141 6.35 -10.72 4.07
C GLY A 141 7.17 -9.64 3.37
N CYS A 142 7.17 -9.59 2.04
CA CYS A 142 7.82 -8.50 1.30
C CYS A 142 7.21 -7.14 1.63
N ASN A 143 5.89 -7.04 1.69
CA ASN A 143 5.20 -5.80 2.02
C ASN A 143 5.59 -5.29 3.42
N LEU A 144 5.56 -6.18 4.42
CA LEU A 144 6.01 -5.91 5.79
C LEU A 144 7.45 -5.36 5.83
N VAL A 145 8.37 -5.98 5.09
CA VAL A 145 9.77 -5.52 5.02
C VAL A 145 9.87 -4.10 4.45
N PHE A 146 9.15 -3.80 3.37
CA PHE A 146 9.17 -2.47 2.77
C PHE A 146 8.52 -1.40 3.65
N ASP A 147 7.49 -1.75 4.40
CA ASP A 147 6.81 -0.81 5.29
C ASP A 147 7.69 -0.46 6.50
N TYR A 148 8.28 -1.46 7.17
CA TYR A 148 9.31 -1.18 8.19
C TYR A 148 10.54 -0.45 7.63
N THR A 149 10.90 -0.67 6.36
CA THR A 149 12.00 0.08 5.74
C THR A 149 11.69 1.57 5.65
N LYS A 150 10.45 1.95 5.31
CA LYS A 150 10.02 3.36 5.29
C LYS A 150 10.08 3.99 6.68
N VAL A 151 9.56 3.28 7.68
CA VAL A 151 9.60 3.71 9.09
C VAL A 151 11.04 3.92 9.55
N ARG A 152 11.95 2.94 9.34
CA ARG A 152 13.36 3.07 9.70
C ARG A 152 14.07 4.19 8.96
N ALA A 153 13.82 4.34 7.67
CA ALA A 153 14.45 5.37 6.86
C ALA A 153 14.16 6.77 7.39
N VAL A 154 12.96 6.99 7.93
CA VAL A 154 12.54 8.26 8.54
C VAL A 154 13.07 8.41 9.96
N VAL A 155 12.86 7.41 10.82
CA VAL A 155 13.25 7.49 12.24
C VAL A 155 14.77 7.58 12.42
N GLU A 156 15.55 6.89 11.59
CA GLU A 156 17.02 6.84 11.68
C GLU A 156 17.73 7.75 10.66
N ASP A 157 16.99 8.55 9.88
CA ASP A 157 17.53 9.40 8.80
C ASP A 157 18.51 8.65 7.85
N ARG A 158 18.19 7.41 7.48
CA ARG A 158 19.08 6.60 6.63
C ARG A 158 19.13 7.13 5.19
N ARG A 159 20.36 7.28 4.66
CA ARG A 159 20.62 7.69 3.26
C ARG A 159 20.64 6.51 2.28
N SER A 160 21.08 5.32 2.71
CA SER A 160 21.12 4.11 1.88
C SER A 160 19.86 3.26 2.08
N MET A 161 19.04 3.13 1.03
CA MET A 161 17.79 2.35 1.09
C MET A 161 18.04 0.85 1.19
N LEU A 162 19.06 0.31 0.51
CA LEU A 162 19.43 -1.10 0.65
C LEU A 162 19.90 -1.42 2.07
N GLY A 163 20.67 -0.50 2.68
CA GLY A 163 21.06 -0.60 4.09
C GLY A 163 19.86 -0.50 5.03
N ALA A 164 18.83 0.28 4.68
CA ALA A 164 17.59 0.35 5.43
C ALA A 164 16.75 -0.94 5.31
N VAL A 165 16.68 -1.56 4.13
CA VAL A 165 16.03 -2.86 3.92
C VAL A 165 16.69 -3.96 4.75
N ASN A 166 18.02 -4.08 4.70
CA ASN A 166 18.74 -5.10 5.49
C ASN A 166 18.53 -4.88 6.99
N ALA A 167 18.53 -3.62 7.43
CA ALA A 167 18.24 -3.30 8.81
C ALA A 167 16.78 -3.67 9.18
N ALA A 168 15.79 -3.36 8.33
CA ALA A 168 14.40 -3.76 8.56
C ALA A 168 14.25 -5.28 8.67
N LEU A 169 14.92 -6.05 7.81
CA LEU A 169 14.97 -7.52 7.89
C LEU A 169 15.51 -8.00 9.24
N GLN A 170 16.64 -7.45 9.70
CA GLN A 170 17.21 -7.82 11.01
C GLN A 170 16.27 -7.47 12.18
N PHE A 171 15.57 -6.34 12.10
CA PHE A 171 14.58 -5.95 13.11
C PHE A 171 13.40 -6.93 13.15
N ILE A 172 12.86 -7.28 11.98
CA ILE A 172 11.75 -8.23 11.84
C ILE A 172 12.17 -9.60 12.33
N GLN A 173 13.36 -10.09 11.97
CA GLN A 173 13.85 -11.40 12.44
C GLN A 173 13.97 -11.46 13.97
N ARG A 174 14.44 -10.39 14.60
CA ARG A 174 14.56 -10.28 16.07
C ARG A 174 13.22 -10.12 16.78
N ASN A 175 12.21 -9.56 16.11
CA ASN A 175 10.89 -9.25 16.69
C ASN A 175 9.75 -9.89 15.88
N CYS A 176 9.98 -11.08 15.31
CA CYS A 176 9.11 -11.65 14.27
C CYS A 176 7.66 -11.81 14.75
N ALA A 177 7.46 -12.37 15.94
CA ALA A 177 6.13 -12.55 16.52
C ALA A 177 5.37 -11.23 16.66
N ALA A 178 6.03 -10.16 17.13
CA ALA A 178 5.39 -8.86 17.31
C ALA A 178 5.10 -8.17 15.97
N ALA A 179 6.04 -8.21 15.02
CA ALA A 179 5.87 -7.62 13.70
C ALA A 179 4.75 -8.32 12.91
N VAL A 180 4.71 -9.65 12.94
CA VAL A 180 3.67 -10.46 12.27
C VAL A 180 2.32 -10.29 12.95
N ALA A 181 2.26 -10.29 14.29
CA ALA A 181 1.00 -10.09 15.02
C ALA A 181 0.41 -8.70 14.74
N LEU A 182 1.24 -7.65 14.69
CA LEU A 182 0.78 -6.31 14.36
C LEU A 182 0.26 -6.23 12.93
N TYR A 183 1.02 -6.76 11.97
CA TYR A 183 0.59 -6.82 10.58
C TYR A 183 -0.74 -7.57 10.41
N ALA A 184 -0.90 -8.69 11.12
CA ALA A 184 -2.15 -9.47 11.11
C ALA A 184 -3.32 -8.68 11.72
N LEU A 185 -3.10 -7.91 12.80
CA LEU A 185 -4.10 -7.05 13.41
C LEU A 185 -4.53 -5.92 12.47
N ASP A 186 -3.57 -5.24 11.84
CA ASP A 186 -3.87 -4.17 10.89
C ASP A 186 -4.54 -4.71 9.62
N PHE A 187 -4.13 -5.90 9.17
CA PHE A 187 -4.81 -6.60 8.07
C PHE A 187 -6.23 -7.00 8.45
N ALA A 188 -6.48 -7.45 9.69
CA ALA A 188 -7.82 -7.72 10.19
C ALA A 188 -8.67 -6.44 10.25
N ALA A 189 -8.10 -5.31 10.66
CA ALA A 189 -8.79 -4.02 10.63
C ALA A 189 -9.16 -3.60 9.20
N PHE A 190 -8.27 -3.85 8.23
CA PHE A 190 -8.57 -3.64 6.81
C PHE A 190 -9.72 -4.53 6.33
N LEU A 191 -9.71 -5.82 6.68
CA LEU A 191 -10.79 -6.75 6.35
C LEU A 191 -12.11 -6.35 7.00
N ALA A 192 -12.09 -5.86 8.24
CA ALA A 192 -13.29 -5.38 8.93
C ALA A 192 -13.93 -4.18 8.21
N VAL A 193 -13.12 -3.25 7.69
CA VAL A 193 -13.62 -2.13 6.87
C VAL A 193 -14.24 -2.63 5.56
N ILE A 194 -13.61 -3.60 4.89
CA ILE A 194 -14.18 -4.20 3.67
C ILE A 194 -15.50 -4.91 3.98
N ALA A 195 -15.56 -5.70 5.05
CA ALA A 195 -16.76 -6.42 5.47
C ALA A 195 -17.89 -5.45 5.81
N ALA A 196 -17.60 -4.40 6.58
CA ALA A 196 -18.56 -3.33 6.88
C ALA A 196 -19.07 -2.65 5.61
N TYR A 197 -18.20 -2.35 4.66
CA TYR A 197 -18.62 -1.81 3.36
C TYR A 197 -19.50 -2.79 2.59
N ALA A 198 -19.14 -4.08 2.55
CA ALA A 198 -19.92 -5.10 1.85
C ALA A 198 -21.35 -5.28 2.43
N MET A 199 -21.53 -5.07 3.74
CA MET A 199 -22.84 -5.12 4.40
C MET A 199 -23.74 -3.92 4.08
N VAL A 200 -23.15 -2.75 3.80
CA VAL A 200 -23.86 -1.48 3.58
C VAL A 200 -23.87 -1.08 2.10
N ALA A 201 -23.11 -1.80 1.25
CA ALA A 201 -22.95 -1.49 -0.16
C ALA A 201 -24.31 -1.43 -0.88
N PRO A 202 -24.69 -0.28 -1.46
CA PRO A 202 -25.96 -0.15 -2.18
C PRO A 202 -25.99 -1.04 -3.42
N SER A 203 -27.14 -1.68 -3.68
CA SER A 203 -27.40 -2.37 -4.94
C SER A 203 -27.45 -1.36 -6.10
N ALA A 204 -26.81 -1.69 -7.23
CA ALA A 204 -26.85 -0.84 -8.43
C ALA A 204 -28.30 -0.68 -8.93
N GLY A 205 -28.79 0.56 -9.01
CA GLY A 205 -30.12 0.87 -9.60
C GLY A 205 -31.01 1.87 -8.84
N GLY A 206 -30.58 2.41 -7.69
CA GLY A 206 -31.37 3.40 -6.96
C GLY A 206 -31.42 4.77 -7.64
N ALA A 207 -32.61 5.38 -7.74
CA ALA A 207 -32.80 6.76 -8.22
C ALA A 207 -32.99 7.74 -7.05
N GLY A 208 -32.65 9.02 -7.25
CA GLY A 208 -32.89 10.09 -6.28
C GLY A 208 -32.04 9.96 -5.00
N ALA A 209 -32.68 9.90 -3.82
CA ALA A 209 -32.00 9.86 -2.52
C ALA A 209 -31.03 8.68 -2.35
N MET A 210 -31.29 7.55 -3.02
CA MET A 210 -30.39 6.39 -3.00
C MET A 210 -29.04 6.66 -3.69
N VAL A 211 -28.99 7.56 -4.68
CA VAL A 211 -27.72 7.96 -5.34
C VAL A 211 -26.84 8.72 -4.36
N TRP A 212 -27.41 9.65 -3.61
CA TRP A 212 -26.69 10.41 -2.58
C TRP A 212 -26.23 9.50 -1.44
N ALA A 213 -27.07 8.58 -0.98
CA ALA A 213 -26.66 7.59 0.02
C ALA A 213 -25.50 6.71 -0.49
N ALA A 214 -25.56 6.23 -1.73
CA ALA A 214 -24.48 5.46 -2.35
C ALA A 214 -23.18 6.26 -2.46
N PHE A 215 -23.27 7.53 -2.84
CA PHE A 215 -22.14 8.43 -2.87
C PHE A 215 -21.54 8.62 -1.47
N THR A 216 -22.35 8.92 -0.45
CA THR A 216 -21.89 9.09 0.94
C THR A 216 -21.22 7.83 1.47
N ILE A 217 -21.82 6.65 1.25
CA ILE A 217 -21.23 5.36 1.65
C ILE A 217 -19.89 5.13 0.94
N GLY A 218 -19.80 5.45 -0.35
CA GLY A 218 -18.56 5.41 -1.11
C GLY A 218 -17.48 6.35 -0.55
N GLN A 219 -17.83 7.58 -0.20
CA GLN A 219 -16.89 8.52 0.42
C GLN A 219 -16.44 8.05 1.81
N LEU A 220 -17.36 7.55 2.64
CA LEU A 220 -17.02 6.96 3.93
C LEU A 220 -16.08 5.77 3.80
N TYR A 221 -16.26 4.93 2.78
CA TYR A 221 -15.35 3.82 2.49
C TYR A 221 -13.94 4.30 2.11
N VAL A 222 -13.84 5.32 1.27
CA VAL A 222 -12.54 5.93 0.92
C VAL A 222 -11.86 6.51 2.16
N LEU A 223 -12.60 7.23 3.01
CA LEU A 223 -12.09 7.76 4.27
C LEU A 223 -11.68 6.65 5.24
N ALA A 224 -12.45 5.58 5.35
CA ALA A 224 -12.12 4.43 6.18
C ALA A 224 -10.84 3.73 5.69
N ARG A 225 -10.66 3.56 4.37
CA ARG A 225 -9.41 3.03 3.81
C ARG A 225 -8.21 3.93 4.08
N LEU A 226 -8.39 5.24 3.97
CA LEU A 226 -7.36 6.21 4.32
C LEU A 226 -7.00 6.09 5.79
N TRP A 227 -8.00 6.03 6.67
CA TRP A 227 -7.82 5.86 8.11
C TRP A 227 -7.06 4.58 8.45
N VAL A 228 -7.43 3.42 7.88
CA VAL A 228 -6.71 2.14 8.10
C VAL A 228 -5.24 2.26 7.68
N LYS A 229 -4.96 2.90 6.54
CA LYS A 229 -3.58 3.10 6.07
C LYS A 229 -2.77 3.97 7.03
N LEU A 230 -3.40 5.00 7.60
CA LEU A 230 -2.77 5.86 8.61
C LEU A 230 -2.54 5.12 9.93
N VAL A 231 -3.50 4.30 10.36
CA VAL A 231 -3.38 3.43 11.55
C VAL A 231 -2.19 2.49 11.37
N PHE A 232 -2.07 1.83 10.22
CA PHE A 232 -0.96 0.94 9.88
C PHE A 232 0.41 1.62 10.03
N TRP A 233 0.58 2.83 9.47
CA TRP A 233 1.85 3.54 9.62
C TRP A 233 2.12 4.02 11.05
N SER A 234 1.07 4.40 11.78
CA SER A 234 1.19 4.81 13.19
C SER A 234 1.57 3.63 14.09
N SER A 235 0.96 2.45 13.87
CA SER A 235 1.15 1.26 14.68
C SER A 235 2.57 0.69 14.48
N GLU A 236 3.05 0.63 13.24
CA GLU A 236 4.41 0.20 12.92
C GLU A 236 5.45 1.14 13.53
N THR A 237 5.21 2.46 13.43
CA THR A 237 6.10 3.47 14.03
C THR A 237 6.15 3.33 15.54
N ALA A 238 4.98 3.16 16.20
CA ALA A 238 4.89 2.96 17.64
C ALA A 238 5.58 1.67 18.10
N LEU A 239 5.37 0.54 17.39
CA LEU A 239 6.03 -0.72 17.74
C LEU A 239 7.55 -0.61 17.55
N PHE A 240 7.98 0.00 16.45
CA PHE A 240 9.39 0.23 16.18
C PHE A 240 10.05 1.07 17.28
N GLN A 241 9.44 2.20 17.63
CA GLN A 241 9.91 3.07 18.71
C GLN A 241 9.87 2.37 20.06
N HIS A 242 8.81 1.65 20.42
CA HIS A 242 8.73 0.92 21.69
C HIS A 242 9.87 -0.10 21.84
N ARG A 243 10.17 -0.85 20.77
CA ARG A 243 11.22 -1.88 20.78
C ARG A 243 12.65 -1.33 20.73
N LEU A 244 12.85 -0.09 20.26
CA LEU A 244 14.18 0.55 20.14
C LEU A 244 14.43 1.71 21.10
N ALA A 245 13.39 2.31 21.70
CA ALA A 245 13.51 3.33 22.74
C ALA A 245 14.21 2.78 23.99
N HIS A 246 14.07 1.48 24.25
CA HIS A 246 14.85 0.77 25.27
C HIS A 246 16.36 0.69 24.94
N ALA A 247 16.77 1.01 23.71
CA ALA A 247 18.15 0.97 23.23
C ALA A 247 18.75 2.38 22.97
N GLY A 248 18.11 3.45 23.45
CA GLY A 248 18.68 4.82 23.41
C GLY A 248 18.59 5.55 22.06
N TYR A 249 17.78 5.06 21.11
CA TYR A 249 17.56 5.70 19.81
C TYR A 249 16.42 6.72 19.89
N VAL A 250 16.71 7.96 20.27
CA VAL A 250 15.79 9.10 20.13
C VAL A 250 16.08 9.80 18.80
N ALA A 251 15.03 10.21 18.09
CA ALA A 251 15.12 10.99 16.85
C ALA A 251 16.16 12.11 16.98
N ARG A 252 17.01 12.26 15.95
CA ARG A 252 18.10 13.24 15.92
C ARG A 252 17.57 14.63 16.34
N PRO A 253 18.23 15.33 17.29
CA PRO A 253 17.88 16.71 17.59
C PRO A 253 17.90 17.54 16.30
N GLN A 254 16.98 18.49 16.18
CA GLN A 254 16.95 19.42 15.04
C GLN A 254 18.34 20.02 14.84
N PRO A 255 18.79 20.26 13.59
CA PRO A 255 19.88 21.19 13.36
C PRO A 255 19.41 22.56 13.86
N THR A 256 19.78 22.91 15.09
CA THR A 256 19.73 24.30 15.55
C THR A 256 20.82 25.01 14.76
N TRP A 257 20.42 25.92 13.88
CA TRP A 257 21.37 26.90 13.38
C TRP A 257 21.98 27.59 14.61
N PRO A 258 23.29 27.88 14.62
CA PRO A 258 23.84 28.72 15.67
C PRO A 258 22.98 29.98 15.71
N ASP A 259 22.39 30.28 16.86
CA ASP A 259 21.95 31.65 17.09
C ASP A 259 23.17 32.52 16.75
N SER A 260 22.92 33.54 15.93
CA SER A 260 23.94 34.44 15.39
C SER A 260 25.08 34.70 16.41
N PRO A 261 26.35 34.77 15.99
CA PRO A 261 27.52 34.93 16.88
C PRO A 261 27.55 36.23 17.72
N GLU A 262 26.44 36.92 17.90
CA GLU A 262 26.29 38.16 18.65
C GLU A 262 25.84 37.95 20.11
N ALA A 263 25.45 36.74 20.52
CA ALA A 263 24.98 36.49 21.89
C ALA A 263 26.08 36.22 22.94
N GLU A 264 27.34 36.06 22.54
CA GLU A 264 28.48 35.85 23.47
C GLU A 264 29.32 37.11 23.74
N SER A 265 28.94 38.29 23.24
CA SER A 265 29.73 39.53 23.44
C SER A 265 29.27 40.41 24.62
N ILE A 266 28.32 39.97 25.43
CA ILE A 266 27.83 40.76 26.58
C ILE A 266 27.62 39.89 27.83
N SER A 267 28.71 39.45 28.45
CA SER A 267 28.80 39.26 29.92
C SER A 267 30.25 39.12 30.37
#